data_AF-A0A937U2K7-F1
#
_entry.id   AF-A0A937U2K7-F1
#
_cell.length_a   1.000
_cell.length_b   1.000
_cell.length_c   1.000
_cell.angle_alpha   90.00
_cell.angle_beta   90.00
_cell.angle_gamma   90.00
#
_symmetry.space_group_name_H-M   'P 1'
#
loop_
_entity.id
_entity.type
_entity.pdbx_description
1 polymer ?
#
loop_
_entity_poly.entity_id
_entity_poly.type
_entity_poly.pdbx_seq_one_letter_code
_entity_poly.pdbx_strand_id
1 'polypeptide(L)'
;MIRLDLCTEFQQKVLRTEHGIPRGHVSTYQRIAGYLGKPLGARAVGSALANNPFPLIIPCHRAIRSDRTLGGYQGGVGMKRALLEMESISFDDSGRVAAADFFY
;
A
#
# COMPACT_ATOMS: atom_id res chain seq x y z
N MET A 1 -7.45 4.36 19.99
CA MET A 1 -7.14 5.37 18.95
C MET A 1 -5.72 5.14 18.47
N ILE A 2 -5.46 5.08 17.16
CA ILE A 2 -4.10 4.88 16.61
C ILE A 2 -3.28 6.16 16.86
N ARG A 3 -2.09 6.02 17.47
CA ARG A 3 -1.18 7.13 17.81
C ARG A 3 -0.37 7.58 16.60
N LEU A 4 -1.04 8.20 15.63
CA LEU A 4 -0.41 8.73 14.41
C LEU A 4 0.55 9.90 14.69
N ASP A 5 0.47 10.52 15.86
CA ASP A 5 1.37 11.58 16.32
C ASP A 5 2.83 11.13 16.50
N LEU A 6 3.09 9.83 16.48
CA LEU A 6 4.44 9.26 16.43
C LEU A 6 5.09 9.34 15.03
N CYS A 7 4.31 9.71 14.01
CA CYS A 7 4.74 9.77 12.61
C CYS A 7 4.88 11.22 12.12
N THR A 8 5.73 11.44 11.11
CA THR A 8 5.83 12.76 10.46
C THR A 8 4.50 13.15 9.79
N GLU A 9 4.24 14.45 9.63
CA GLU A 9 3.04 14.97 8.96
C GLU A 9 2.77 14.30 7.60
N PHE A 10 3.83 14.10 6.80
CA PHE A 10 3.70 13.41 5.51
C PHE A 10 3.33 11.94 5.69
N GLN A 11 3.99 11.24 6.62
CA GLN A 11 3.69 9.84 6.90
C GLN A 11 2.26 9.67 7.43
N GLN A 12 1.77 10.57 8.29
CA GLN A 12 0.39 10.54 8.76
C GLN A 12 -0.61 10.64 7.60
N LYS A 13 -0.38 11.53 6.64
CA LYS A 13 -1.23 11.66 5.44
C LYS A 13 -1.22 10.39 4.59
N VAL A 14 -0.05 9.80 4.37
CA VAL A 14 0.08 8.52 3.65
C VAL A 14 -0.64 7.41 4.38
N LEU A 15 -0.43 7.25 5.68
CA LEU A 15 -1.02 6.20 6.50
C LEU A 15 -2.56 6.32 6.58
N ARG A 16 -3.11 7.54 6.68
CA ARG A 16 -4.57 7.77 6.60
C ARG A 16 -5.13 7.40 5.22
N THR A 17 -4.40 7.75 4.16
CA THR A 17 -4.79 7.44 2.77
C THR A 17 -4.76 5.92 2.52
N GLU A 18 -3.75 5.23 3.03
CA GLU A 18 -3.64 3.76 2.96
C GLU A 18 -4.78 3.08 3.71
N HIS A 19 -5.10 3.57 4.91
CA HIS A 19 -6.21 3.04 5.72
C HIS A 19 -7.57 3.18 5.02
N GLY A 20 -7.72 4.16 4.12
CA GLY A 20 -8.92 4.34 3.32
C GLY A 20 -9.10 3.33 2.17
N ILE A 21 -8.07 2.55 1.82
CA ILE A 21 -8.18 1.56 0.74
C ILE A 21 -9.00 0.36 1.25
N PRO A 22 -10.15 0.02 0.64
CA PRO A 22 -11.00 -1.06 1.11
C PRO A 22 -10.34 -2.44 1.01
N ARG A 23 -10.86 -3.41 1.78
CA ARG A 23 -10.49 -4.82 1.63
C ARG A 23 -10.79 -5.29 0.19
N GLY A 24 -9.91 -6.12 -0.36
CA GLY A 24 -10.05 -6.65 -1.72
C GLY A 24 -9.79 -5.62 -2.81
N HIS A 25 -9.22 -4.48 -2.45
CA HIS A 25 -8.74 -3.46 -3.38
C HIS A 25 -7.25 -3.23 -3.15
N VAL A 26 -6.56 -2.88 -4.23
CA VAL A 26 -5.16 -2.51 -4.22
C VAL A 26 -5.01 -1.11 -4.77
N SER A 27 -3.97 -0.39 -4.33
CA SER A 27 -3.55 0.87 -4.95
C SER A 27 -2.09 0.78 -5.35
N THR A 28 -1.59 1.82 -6.02
CA THR A 28 -0.16 1.94 -6.31
C THR A 28 0.44 3.10 -5.53
N TYR A 29 1.73 3.03 -5.22
CA TYR A 29 2.43 4.15 -4.59
C TYR A 29 2.26 5.45 -5.37
N GLN A 30 2.20 5.37 -6.70
CA GLN A 30 1.97 6.52 -7.58
C GLN A 30 0.54 7.08 -7.47
N ARG A 31 -0.48 6.22 -7.40
CA ARG A 31 -1.88 6.65 -7.23
C ARG A 31 -2.10 7.32 -5.88
N ILE A 32 -1.58 6.74 -4.80
CA ILE A 32 -1.58 7.36 -3.47
C ILE A 32 -0.88 8.72 -3.49
N ALA A 33 0.29 8.80 -4.13
CA ALA A 33 1.03 10.05 -4.26
C ALA A 33 0.24 11.11 -5.03
N GLY A 34 -0.41 10.72 -6.13
CA GLY A 34 -1.29 11.57 -6.94
C GLY A 34 -2.48 12.08 -6.14
N TYR A 35 -3.17 11.21 -5.41
CA TYR A 35 -4.29 11.56 -4.54
C TYR A 35 -3.90 12.56 -3.46
N LEU A 36 -2.66 12.47 -2.95
CA LEU A 36 -2.09 13.43 -2.00
C LEU A 36 -1.59 14.74 -2.64
N GLY A 37 -1.81 14.96 -3.94
CA GLY A 37 -1.33 16.15 -4.66
C GLY A 37 0.20 16.17 -4.84
N LYS A 38 0.84 15.00 -4.80
CA LYS A 38 2.29 14.82 -4.94
C LYS A 38 2.60 13.79 -6.05
N PRO A 39 2.31 14.06 -7.32
CA PRO A 39 2.38 13.06 -8.41
C PRO A 39 3.76 12.41 -8.59
N LEU A 40 4.84 13.08 -8.19
CA LEU A 40 6.22 12.56 -8.23
C LEU A 40 6.65 11.88 -6.91
N GLY A 41 5.73 11.72 -5.96
CA GLY A 41 5.99 11.30 -4.57
C GLY A 41 5.95 9.79 -4.32
N ALA A 42 5.90 8.95 -5.36
CA ALA A 42 5.72 7.50 -5.21
C ALA A 42 6.79 6.84 -4.31
N ARG A 43 8.06 7.23 -4.47
CA ARG A 43 9.16 6.71 -3.63
C ARG A 43 8.98 7.10 -2.17
N ALA A 44 8.59 8.35 -1.90
CA ALA A 44 8.35 8.84 -0.55
C ALA A 44 7.17 8.12 0.12
N VAL A 45 6.09 7.87 -0.63
CA VAL A 45 4.95 7.05 -0.16
C VAL A 45 5.42 5.63 0.19
N GLY A 46 6.19 4.99 -0.70
CA GLY A 46 6.76 3.66 -0.44
C GLY A 46 7.59 3.62 0.83
N SER A 47 8.45 4.62 1.07
CA SER A 47 9.23 4.75 2.30
C SER A 47 8.37 4.97 3.53
N ALA A 48 7.32 5.79 3.45
CA ALA A 48 6.39 6.03 4.56
C ALA A 48 5.64 4.76 4.96
N LEU A 49 5.20 3.96 3.99
CA LEU A 49 4.52 2.68 4.21
C LEU A 49 5.46 1.56 4.68
N ALA A 50 6.71 1.55 4.22
CA ALA A 50 7.72 0.61 4.71
C ALA A 50 8.05 0.80 6.19
N ASN A 51 7.87 2.03 6.69
CA ASN A 51 8.05 2.40 8.10
C ASN A 51 6.71 2.54 8.85
N ASN A 52 5.65 1.88 8.39
CA ASN A 52 4.36 1.87 9.07
C ASN A 52 4.49 1.18 10.45
N PRO A 53 4.31 1.89 11.58
CA PRO A 53 4.41 1.29 12.91
C PRO A 53 3.17 0.48 13.30
N PHE A 54 2.12 0.50 12.47
CA PHE A 54 0.83 -0.14 12.72
C PHE A 54 0.46 -1.12 11.59
N PRO A 55 1.27 -2.16 11.31
CA PRO A 55 0.95 -3.13 10.27
C PRO A 55 -0.40 -3.82 10.54
N LEU A 56 -1.08 -4.25 9.48
CA LEU A 56 -2.42 -4.87 9.47
C LEU A 56 -3.58 -3.93 9.87
N ILE A 57 -3.41 -3.09 10.89
CA ILE A 57 -4.39 -2.04 11.23
C ILE A 57 -4.41 -0.98 10.12
N ILE A 58 -3.21 -0.55 9.71
CA ILE A 58 -3.03 0.20 8.47
C ILE A 58 -2.55 -0.80 7.41
N PRO A 59 -3.38 -1.10 6.40
CA PRO A 59 -3.24 -2.27 5.53
C PRO A 59 -2.21 -2.02 4.42
N CYS A 60 -0.96 -1.71 4.79
CA CYS A 60 0.11 -1.33 3.85
C CYS A 60 0.50 -2.44 2.85
N HIS A 61 -0.04 -3.65 3.01
CA HIS A 61 0.04 -4.71 1.99
C HIS A 61 -0.82 -4.41 0.74
N ARG A 62 -1.79 -3.48 0.80
CA ARG A 62 -2.66 -3.10 -0.32
C ARG A 62 -2.01 -2.14 -1.31
N ALA A 63 -0.99 -1.38 -0.93
CA ALA A 63 -0.20 -0.57 -1.85
C ALA A 63 0.92 -1.36 -2.53
N ILE A 64 0.96 -1.33 -3.87
CA ILE A 64 1.97 -2.03 -4.69
C ILE A 64 2.71 -1.06 -5.64
N ARG A 65 3.61 -1.58 -6.48
CA ARG A 65 4.27 -0.79 -7.54
C ARG A 65 3.33 -0.59 -8.74
N SER A 66 3.54 0.48 -9.50
CA SER A 66 2.73 0.79 -10.70
C SER A 66 2.85 -0.25 -11.83
N ASP A 67 3.94 -1.03 -11.83
CA ASP A 67 4.15 -2.15 -12.76
C ASP A 67 3.43 -3.45 -12.35
N ARG A 68 2.57 -3.36 -11.32
CA ARG A 68 1.81 -4.46 -10.71
C ARG A 68 2.63 -5.48 -9.94
N THR A 69 3.93 -5.25 -9.73
CA THR A 69 4.73 -6.05 -8.80
C THR A 69 4.50 -5.61 -7.35
N LEU A 70 4.66 -6.53 -6.39
CA LEU A 70 4.27 -6.29 -5.00
C LEU A 70 5.04 -5.18 -4.29
N GLY A 71 6.29 -4.90 -4.67
CA GLY A 71 7.14 -4.04 -3.83
C GLY A 71 7.60 -4.72 -2.54
N GLY A 72 8.37 -3.97 -1.74
CA GLY A 72 8.82 -4.44 -0.42
C GLY A 72 7.69 -4.49 0.61
N TYR A 73 7.90 -5.27 1.67
CA TYR A 73 7.00 -5.36 2.81
C TYR A 73 7.79 -5.71 4.07
N GLN A 74 7.45 -5.10 5.21
CA GLN A 74 8.15 -5.33 6.48
C GLN A 74 8.08 -6.81 6.92
N GLY A 75 6.93 -7.47 6.72
CA GLY A 75 6.76 -8.90 6.97
C GLY A 75 7.26 -9.81 5.84
N GLY A 76 7.96 -9.27 4.85
CA GLY A 76 8.42 -10.00 3.67
C GLY A 76 7.37 -10.14 2.55
N VAL A 77 7.84 -10.30 1.32
CA VAL A 77 6.97 -10.33 0.13
C VAL A 77 6.00 -11.52 0.13
N GLY A 78 6.40 -12.66 0.71
CA GLY A 78 5.52 -13.83 0.86
C GLY A 78 4.29 -13.54 1.73
N MET A 79 4.47 -12.84 2.86
CA MET A 79 3.37 -12.44 3.73
C MET A 79 2.45 -11.42 3.01
N LYS A 80 3.03 -10.46 2.29
CA LYS A 80 2.25 -9.50 1.50
C LYS A 80 1.36 -10.17 0.46
N ARG A 81 1.91 -11.14 -0.28
CA ARG A 81 1.16 -11.96 -1.22
C ARG A 81 0.02 -12.70 -0.51
N ALA A 82 0.31 -13.43 0.56
CA ALA A 82 -0.68 -14.21 1.28
C ALA A 82 -1.84 -13.34 1.81
N LEU A 83 -1.54 -12.14 2.35
CA LEU A 83 -2.57 -11.19 2.79
C LEU A 83 -3.46 -10.71 1.64
N LEU A 84 -2.88 -10.43 0.47
CA LEU A 84 -3.64 -10.04 -0.71
C LEU A 84 -4.52 -11.19 -1.22
N GLU A 85 -4.00 -12.42 -1.25
CA GLU A 85 -4.77 -13.62 -1.63
C GLU A 85 -5.93 -13.88 -0.66
N MET A 86 -5.72 -13.68 0.65
CA MET A 86 -6.79 -13.73 1.66
C MET A 86 -7.86 -12.65 1.45
N GLU A 87 -7.51 -11.55 0.79
CA GLU A 87 -8.42 -10.48 0.36
C GLU A 87 -9.00 -10.71 -1.05
N SER A 88 -8.82 -11.91 -1.61
CA SER A 88 -9.32 -12.29 -2.95
C SER A 88 -8.64 -11.53 -4.11
N ILE A 89 -7.43 -11.02 -3.90
CA ILE A 89 -6.59 -10.48 -4.98
C ILE A 89 -5.85 -11.63 -5.66
N SER A 90 -6.05 -11.78 -6.96
CA SER A 90 -5.37 -12.77 -7.79
C SER A 90 -4.05 -12.24 -8.37
N PHE A 91 -3.23 -13.17 -8.85
CA PHE A 91 -1.95 -12.90 -9.50
C PHE A 91 -1.87 -13.62 -10.84
N ASP A 92 -1.18 -13.02 -11.82
CA ASP A 92 -0.89 -13.66 -13.09
C ASP A 92 0.28 -14.66 -12.99
N ASP A 93 0.55 -15.38 -14.08
CA ASP A 93 1.64 -16.37 -14.18
C ASP A 93 3.03 -15.77 -13.92
N SER A 94 3.18 -14.46 -14.10
CA SER A 94 4.42 -13.72 -13.81
C SER A 94 4.49 -13.22 -12.35
N GLY A 95 3.49 -13.54 -11.55
CA GLY A 95 3.38 -13.16 -10.14
C GLY A 95 2.99 -11.70 -9.92
N ARG A 96 2.45 -10.99 -10.93
CA ARG A 96 1.96 -9.62 -10.79
C ARG A 96 0.49 -9.61 -10.38
N VAL A 97 0.06 -8.56 -9.71
CA VAL A 97 -1.34 -8.42 -9.27
C VAL A 97 -2.26 -8.31 -10.49
N ALA A 98 -3.23 -9.20 -10.57
CA ALA A 98 -4.21 -9.30 -11.65
C ALA A 98 -5.54 -8.60 -11.29
N ALA A 99 -5.46 -7.43 -10.66
CA ALA A 99 -6.62 -6.61 -10.37
C ALA A 99 -7.08 -5.84 -11.64
N ALA A 100 -8.38 -5.79 -11.88
CA ALA A 100 -8.97 -5.04 -12.99
C ALA A 100 -8.78 -3.53 -12.81
N ASP A 101 -8.95 -3.06 -11.57
CA ASP A 101 -8.84 -1.66 -11.19
C ASP A 101 -7.94 -1.48 -9.96
N PHE A 102 -7.45 -0.26 -9.81
CA PHE A 102 -6.69 0.17 -8.64
C PHE A 102 -7.43 1.33 -7.97
N PHE A 103 -7.31 1.42 -6.65
CA PHE A 103 -7.93 2.48 -5.86
C PHE A 103 -7.16 3.81 -6.03
N TYR A 104 -7.92 4.92 -6.05
CA TYR A 104 -7.52 6.28 -6.44
C TYR A 104 -7.20 6.48 -7.93
#